data_AF-A0A9X8G9H3-F1
#
_entry.id   AF-A0A9X8G9H3-F1
#
_cell.length_a   1.000
_cell.length_b   1.000
_cell.length_c   1.000
_cell.angle_alpha   90.00
_cell.angle_beta   90.00
_cell.angle_gamma   90.00
#
_symmetry.space_group_name_H-M   'P 1'
#
loop_
_entity.id
_entity.type
_entity.pdbx_description
1 polymer ?
#
loop_
_entity_poly.entity_id
_entity_poly.type
_entity_poly.pdbx_seq_one_letter_code
_entity_poly.pdbx_strand_id
1 'polypeptide(L)'
;MEYGLIVTDVKMKIKDGNGMKAICNIVVNGMLALNDIRIVENRSGKLMVAMPSKKMGDGRFKDLANPVNAEARRIIEDAVIGEYNKLTSLSNELFALIG
;
A
#
# COMPACT_ATOMS: atom_id res chain seq x y z
N MET A 1 24.32 -1.44 -15.45
CA MET A 1 22.90 -1.81 -15.65
C MET A 1 22.11 -1.08 -14.58
N GLU A 2 21.27 -0.15 -15.01
CA GLU A 2 20.37 0.59 -14.11
C GLU A 2 19.11 -0.26 -13.95
N TYR A 3 19.02 -1.01 -12.87
CA TYR A 3 17.84 -1.83 -12.59
C TYR A 3 16.80 -0.94 -11.91
N GLY A 4 15.83 -0.44 -12.68
CA GLY A 4 14.69 0.29 -12.15
C GLY A 4 13.72 -0.63 -11.40
N LEU A 5 13.12 -0.10 -10.33
CA LEU A 5 12.00 -0.73 -9.64
C LEU A 5 10.70 -0.33 -10.35
N ILE A 6 9.87 -1.30 -10.69
CA ILE A 6 8.57 -1.11 -11.32
C ILE A 6 7.56 -1.92 -10.53
N VAL A 7 6.50 -1.27 -10.06
CA VAL A 7 5.34 -1.99 -9.53
C VAL A 7 4.45 -2.35 -10.71
N THR A 8 4.38 -3.64 -11.04
CA THR A 8 3.69 -4.16 -12.23
C THR A 8 2.24 -4.57 -11.97
N ASP A 9 1.90 -4.85 -10.71
CA ASP A 9 0.52 -5.18 -10.31
C ASP A 9 0.27 -4.71 -8.88
N VAL A 10 -0.94 -4.25 -8.60
CA VAL A 10 -1.41 -3.83 -7.28
C VAL A 10 -2.81 -4.41 -7.07
N LYS A 11 -2.94 -5.30 -6.10
CA LYS A 11 -4.23 -5.84 -5.66
C LYS A 11 -4.55 -5.33 -4.27
N MET A 12 -5.69 -4.69 -4.12
CA MET A 12 -6.05 -4.00 -2.89
C MET A 12 -7.45 -4.37 -2.41
N LYS A 13 -7.60 -4.46 -1.08
CA LYS A 13 -8.89 -4.53 -0.41
C LYS A 13 -9.06 -3.32 0.50
N ILE A 14 -10.06 -2.49 0.19
CA ILE A 14 -10.48 -1.36 1.02
C ILE A 14 -11.03 -1.87 2.35
N LYS A 15 -10.84 -1.09 3.42
CA LYS A 15 -11.22 -1.39 4.79
C LYS A 15 -11.94 -0.19 5.40
N ASP A 16 -13.06 -0.46 6.07
CA ASP A 16 -13.90 0.56 6.69
C ASP A 16 -13.52 0.83 8.17
N GLY A 17 -12.24 0.66 8.50
CA GLY A 17 -11.75 0.73 9.89
C GLY A 17 -11.15 2.10 10.25
N ASN A 18 -11.11 2.40 11.56
CA ASN A 18 -10.32 3.51 12.08
C ASN A 18 -8.82 3.21 11.94
N GLY A 19 -8.09 4.09 11.25
CA GLY A 19 -6.64 4.01 11.06
C GLY A 19 -6.21 3.24 9.81
N MET A 20 -6.54 1.96 9.66
CA MET A 20 -6.16 1.19 8.47
C MET A 20 -7.24 1.28 7.39
N LYS A 21 -6.87 1.85 6.24
CA LYS A 21 -7.78 2.13 5.12
C LYS A 21 -7.81 1.03 4.06
N ALA A 22 -6.71 0.31 3.91
CA ALA A 22 -6.64 -0.80 3.00
C ALA A 22 -5.47 -1.73 3.32
N ILE A 23 -5.55 -2.93 2.80
CA ILE A 23 -4.44 -3.87 2.70
C ILE A 23 -4.21 -4.19 1.23
N CYS A 24 -2.97 -4.22 0.77
CA CYS A 24 -2.60 -4.50 -0.60
C CYS A 24 -1.43 -5.47 -0.72
N ASN A 25 -1.41 -6.13 -1.86
CA ASN A 25 -0.32 -6.95 -2.34
C ASN A 25 0.17 -6.34 -3.65
N ILE A 26 1.49 -6.26 -3.84
CA ILE A 26 2.08 -5.74 -5.08
C ILE A 26 2.97 -6.80 -5.73
N VAL A 27 3.12 -6.70 -7.05
CA VAL A 27 4.15 -7.41 -7.80
C VAL A 27 5.18 -6.41 -8.29
N VAL A 28 6.45 -6.66 -8.01
CA VAL A 28 7.59 -5.83 -8.42
C VAL A 28 8.32 -6.51 -9.56
N ASN A 29 8.57 -5.75 -10.63
CA ASN A 29 9.25 -6.14 -11.86
C ASN A 29 8.66 -7.40 -12.52
N GLY A 30 7.40 -7.76 -12.23
CA GLY A 30 6.82 -9.04 -12.65
C GLY A 30 7.49 -10.28 -12.04
N MET A 31 8.31 -10.11 -11.00
CA MET A 31 9.22 -11.15 -10.49
C MET A 31 9.06 -11.43 -9.00
N LEU A 32 8.64 -10.44 -8.21
CA LEU A 32 8.53 -10.59 -6.75
C LEU A 32 7.19 -10.09 -6.24
N ALA A 33 6.46 -10.93 -5.52
CA ALA A 33 5.25 -10.53 -4.80
C ALA A 33 5.61 -10.06 -3.38
N LEU A 34 5.12 -8.88 -2.99
CA LEU A 34 5.14 -8.39 -1.62
C LEU A 34 3.70 -8.31 -1.11
N ASN A 35 3.39 -9.11 -0.09
CA ASN A 35 2.05 -9.22 0.47
C ASN A 35 1.93 -8.48 1.80
N ASP A 36 0.71 -8.11 2.17
CA ASP A 36 0.36 -7.48 3.45
C ASP A 36 0.93 -6.06 3.67
N ILE A 37 1.08 -5.30 2.58
CA ILE A 37 1.31 -3.85 2.64
C ILE A 37 0.02 -3.18 3.12
N ARG A 38 0.12 -2.22 4.03
CA ARG A 38 -1.05 -1.53 4.60
C ARG A 38 -1.04 -0.06 4.21
N ILE A 39 -2.22 0.46 3.88
CA ILE A 39 -2.47 1.89 3.79
C ILE A 39 -3.10 2.32 5.10
N VAL A 40 -2.46 3.25 5.78
CA VAL A 40 -2.91 3.79 7.06
C VAL A 40 -3.08 5.29 6.95
N GLU A 41 -4.06 5.84 7.65
CA GLU A 41 -4.29 7.27 7.76
C GLU A 41 -3.83 7.74 9.15
N ASN A 42 -2.99 8.76 9.17
CA ASN A 42 -2.57 9.39 10.42
C ASN A 42 -3.64 10.38 10.94
N ARG A 43 -3.41 10.95 12.13
CA ARG A 43 -4.36 11.90 12.75
C ARG A 43 -4.59 13.19 11.95
N SER A 44 -3.69 13.54 11.02
CA SER A 44 -3.83 14.71 10.16
C SER A 44 -4.49 14.39 8.82
N GLY A 45 -5.02 13.17 8.64
CA GLY A 45 -5.65 12.72 7.40
C GLY A 45 -4.67 12.34 6.28
N LYS A 46 -3.37 12.29 6.56
CA LYS A 46 -2.37 11.90 5.56
C LYS A 46 -2.31 10.39 5.46
N LEU A 47 -2.48 9.87 4.25
CA LEU A 47 -2.25 8.46 3.93
C LEU A 47 -0.75 8.14 3.98
N MET A 48 -0.42 6.98 4.54
CA MET A 48 0.92 6.46 4.68
C MET A 48 0.93 4.97 4.30
N VAL A 49 2.01 4.52 3.67
CA VAL A 49 2.24 3.12 3.37
C VAL A 49 3.07 2.49 4.48
N ALA A 50 2.52 1.48 5.14
CA ALA A 50 3.22 0.65 6.10
C ALA A 50 3.58 -0.69 5.44
N MET A 51 4.86 -1.01 5.42
CA MET A 51 5.37 -2.24 4.82
C MET A 51 4.94 -3.50 5.61
N PRO A 52 5.04 -4.70 5.01
CA PRO A 52 4.69 -5.94 5.68
C PRO A 52 5.59 -6.13 6.89
N SER A 53 5.01 -6.49 8.03
CA SER A 53 5.76 -6.62 9.29
C SER A 53 5.30 -7.82 10.10
N LYS A 54 6.22 -8.38 10.88
CA LYS A 54 5.98 -9.53 11.75
C LYS A 54 6.22 -9.15 13.20
N LYS A 55 5.31 -9.58 14.07
CA LYS A 55 5.48 -9.47 15.52
C LYS A 55 6.52 -10.48 15.98
N MET A 56 7.53 -10.00 16.68
CA MET A 56 8.62 -10.78 17.27
C MET A 56 8.21 -11.32 18.65
N GLY A 57 8.97 -12.27 19.18
CA GLY A 57 8.69 -12.87 20.50
C GLY A 57 8.77 -11.88 21.66
N ASP A 58 9.54 -10.79 21.50
CA ASP A 58 9.64 -9.68 22.46
C ASP A 58 8.51 -8.63 22.32
N GLY A 59 7.55 -8.88 21.43
CA GLY A 59 6.41 -7.99 21.19
C GLY A 59 6.66 -6.85 20.20
N ARG A 60 7.91 -6.62 19.75
CA ARG A 60 8.20 -5.60 18.73
C ARG A 60 7.77 -6.05 17.33
N PHE A 61 7.53 -5.09 16.44
CA PHE A 61 7.29 -5.37 15.03
C PHE A 61 8.56 -5.09 14.23
N LYS A 62 8.90 -6.01 13.34
CA LYS A 62 9.96 -5.82 12.35
C LYS A 62 9.38 -5.96 10.96
N ASP A 63 9.72 -5.02 10.10
CA ASP A 63 9.35 -5.10 8.70
C ASP A 63 10.05 -6.30 8.04
N LEU A 64 9.30 -7.04 7.24
CA LEU A 64 9.75 -8.19 6.47
C LEU A 64 10.32 -7.76 5.11
N ALA A 65 9.81 -6.65 4.57
CA ALA A 65 10.30 -6.04 3.36
C ALA A 65 10.37 -4.52 3.59
N ASN A 66 11.41 -3.87 3.06
CA ASN A 66 11.54 -2.43 3.12
C ASN A 66 12.28 -1.92 1.88
N PRO A 67 11.83 -0.81 1.27
CA PRO A 67 12.61 -0.13 0.25
C PRO A 67 13.92 0.38 0.86
N VAL A 68 15.04 0.09 0.17
CA VAL A 68 16.40 0.44 0.65
C VAL A 68 16.67 1.94 0.53
N ASN A 69 16.16 2.57 -0.52
CA ASN A 69 16.41 3.98 -0.82
C ASN A 69 15.10 4.76 -1.03
N ALA A 70 15.22 6.09 -1.09
CA ALA A 70 14.09 7.01 -1.21
C ALA A 70 13.34 6.85 -2.55
N GLU A 71 14.04 6.50 -3.62
CA GLU A 71 13.44 6.28 -4.93
C GLU A 71 12.51 5.06 -4.94
N ALA A 72 13.01 3.91 -4.45
CA ALA A 72 12.21 2.70 -4.31
C ALA A 72 11.00 2.93 -3.40
N ARG A 73 11.18 3.70 -2.32
CA ARG A 73 10.09 4.10 -1.42
C ARG A 73 9.03 4.90 -2.18
N ARG A 74 9.43 5.94 -2.90
CA ARG A 74 8.52 6.78 -3.68
C ARG A 74 7.74 5.96 -4.71
N ILE A 75 8.41 5.10 -5.48
CA ILE A 75 7.76 4.28 -6.51
C ILE A 75 6.68 3.37 -5.90
N ILE A 76 6.98 2.72 -4.76
CA ILE A 76 6.01 1.86 -4.07
C ILE A 76 4.86 2.70 -3.48
N GLU A 77 5.17 3.81 -2.82
CA GLU A 77 4.18 4.70 -2.21
C GLU A 77 3.21 5.26 -3.26
N ASP A 78 3.74 5.77 -4.38
CA ASP A 78 2.94 6.33 -5.47
C ASP A 78 2.02 5.28 -6.11
N ALA A 79 2.54 4.08 -6.38
CA ALA A 79 1.74 3.00 -6.97
C ALA A 79 0.61 2.55 -6.04
N VAL A 80 0.91 2.38 -4.74
CA VAL A 80 -0.07 1.91 -3.77
C VAL A 80 -1.12 2.98 -3.45
N ILE A 81 -0.71 4.22 -3.18
CA ILE A 81 -1.63 5.31 -2.88
C ILE A 81 -2.46 5.68 -4.12
N GLY A 82 -1.86 5.64 -5.31
CA GLY A 82 -2.55 5.86 -6.57
C GLY A 82 -3.72 4.89 -6.78
N GLU A 83 -3.48 3.58 -6.59
CA GLU A 83 -4.53 2.57 -6.72
C GLU A 83 -5.61 2.72 -5.63
N TYR A 84 -5.22 3.06 -4.39
CA TYR A 84 -6.19 3.35 -3.32
C TYR A 84 -7.13 4.51 -3.68
N ASN A 85 -6.58 5.62 -4.15
CA ASN A 85 -7.37 6.79 -4.54
C ASN A 85 -8.30 6.47 -5.70
N LYS A 86 -7.80 5.73 -6.72
CA LYS A 86 -8.62 5.30 -7.86
C LYS A 86 -9.82 4.45 -7.42
N LEU A 87 -9.59 3.44 -6.59
CA LEU A 87 -10.67 2.55 -6.11
C LEU A 87 -11.69 3.28 -5.25
N THR A 88 -11.24 4.21 -4.39
CA THR A 88 -12.15 5.00 -3.54
C THR A 88 -12.95 6.02 -4.36
N SER A 89 -12.35 6.68 -5.35
CA SER A 89 -13.06 7.54 -6.30
C SER A 89 -14.14 6.78 -7.08
N LEU A 90 -13.79 5.62 -7.67
CA LEU A 90 -14.75 4.76 -8.39
C LEU A 90 -15.91 4.33 -7.49
N SER A 91 -15.62 3.95 -6.25
CA SER A 91 -16.66 3.58 -5.29
C SER A 91 -17.59 4.75 -5.00
N ASN A 92 -17.05 5.96 -4.77
CA ASN A 92 -17.83 7.16 -4.47
C ASN A 92 -18.71 7.57 -5.66
N GLU A 93 -18.17 7.53 -6.89
CA GLU A 93 -18.92 7.81 -8.11
C GLU A 93 -20.08 6.82 -8.29
N LEU A 94 -19.83 5.53 -8.06
CA LEU A 94 -20.87 4.51 -8.11
C LEU A 94 -21.98 4.78 -7.09
N PHE A 95 -21.62 5.12 -5.85
CA PHE A 95 -22.60 5.46 -4.81
C PHE A 95 -23.44 6.71 -5.18
N ALA A 96 -22.82 7.71 -5.81
CA ALA A 96 -23.51 8.92 -6.26
C ALA A 96 -24.49 8.68 -7.44
N LEU A 97 -24.27 7.63 -8.23
CA LEU A 97 -25.15 7.28 -9.37
C LEU A 97 -26.37 6.44 -8.95
N ILE A 98 -26.30 5.76 -7.80
CA ILE A 98 -27.35 4.86 -7.32
C ILE A 98 -28.16 5.43 -6.15
N GLY A 99 -27.76 6.58 -5.61
CA GLY A 99 -28.47 7.34 -4.57
C GLY A 99 -29.31 8.45 -5.16
#